data_AF-B4HVT6-F1
#
_entry.id   AF-B4HVT6-F1
#
_cell.length_a   1.000
_cell.length_b   1.000
_cell.length_c   1.000
_cell.angle_alpha   90.00
_cell.angle_beta   90.00
_cell.angle_gamma   90.00
#
_symmetry.space_group_name_H-M   'P 1'
#
loop_
_entity.id
_entity.type
_entity.pdbx_description
1 polymer ?
#
loop_
_entity_poly.entity_id
_entity_poly.type
_entity_poly.pdbx_seq_one_letter_code
_entity_poly.pdbx_strand_id
1 'polypeptide(L)'
;MGDALPKAVHIQKELSHKDCQEEMGLAPKNLPLFPEKIDLPEEDTAAKSEGIHFCVFQDESQLKVLMGLIDKELSEPYSIYTYRYFVYNWPDLCFFALDGDRYVGVIVCKLEATRHGLLQGYIAMLAVDAEYRQRGIGRALSERAIEAMAIRDAAMVVLETELSNKPALALYQSLGFIRERRYLRYYLNGVDAFHLKLMLHDFNDSSLNEA
;
A
#
# COMPACT_ATOMS: atom_id res chain seq x y z
N MET A 1 -40.89 16.91 6.90
CA MET A 1 -40.15 17.56 5.81
C MET A 1 -38.70 17.62 6.29
N GLY A 2 -37.84 16.64 6.04
CA GLY A 2 -37.64 15.94 4.77
C GLY A 2 -36.53 16.63 3.99
N ASP A 3 -35.40 16.93 4.64
CA ASP A 3 -34.20 17.43 3.94
C ASP A 3 -33.35 16.22 3.54
N ALA A 4 -33.32 16.01 2.23
CA ALA A 4 -32.55 14.98 1.58
C ALA A 4 -31.06 15.31 1.65
N LEU A 5 -30.27 14.38 2.17
CA LEU A 5 -28.81 14.37 2.03
C LEU A 5 -28.46 14.36 0.52
N PRO A 6 -27.60 15.27 0.03
CA PRO A 6 -27.19 15.23 -1.36
C PRO A 6 -26.31 14.00 -1.64
N LYS A 7 -26.57 13.43 -2.82
CA LYS A 7 -26.09 12.15 -3.35
C LYS A 7 -24.56 12.07 -3.46
N ALA A 8 -24.07 10.85 -3.27
CA ALA A 8 -22.69 10.41 -3.49
C ALA A 8 -22.13 10.89 -4.84
N VAL A 9 -20.86 11.29 -4.84
CA VAL A 9 -20.07 11.53 -6.05
C VAL A 9 -18.93 10.51 -6.07
N HIS A 10 -18.90 9.70 -7.12
CA HIS A 10 -17.81 8.82 -7.49
C HIS A 10 -16.51 9.61 -7.66
N ILE A 11 -15.46 9.21 -6.94
CA ILE A 11 -14.08 9.35 -7.41
C ILE A 11 -13.45 7.95 -7.32
N GLN A 12 -13.81 7.11 -8.29
CA GLN A 12 -12.79 6.23 -8.84
C GLN A 12 -11.75 7.17 -9.42
N LYS A 13 -10.58 7.28 -8.79
CA LYS A 13 -9.37 7.49 -9.59
C LYS A 13 -9.42 6.34 -10.59
N GLU A 14 -9.67 6.67 -11.85
CA GLU A 14 -9.69 5.73 -12.96
C GLU A 14 -8.54 4.72 -12.81
N LEU A 15 -8.82 3.52 -12.28
CA LEU A 15 -8.69 2.37 -13.17
C LEU A 15 -9.68 2.68 -14.28
N SER A 16 -9.16 3.14 -15.41
CA SER A 16 -9.97 3.55 -16.54
C SER A 16 -10.94 2.41 -16.85
N HIS A 17 -12.20 2.75 -17.08
CA HIS A 17 -13.23 1.78 -17.47
C HIS A 17 -12.91 1.11 -18.83
N LYS A 18 -11.85 1.54 -19.54
CA LYS A 18 -11.25 0.82 -20.67
C LYS A 18 -10.39 -0.38 -20.24
N ASP A 19 -9.75 -0.32 -19.07
CA ASP A 19 -8.86 -1.38 -18.59
C ASP A 19 -9.67 -2.58 -18.05
N CYS A 20 -10.88 -2.35 -17.52
CA CYS A 20 -11.75 -3.41 -16.99
C CYS A 20 -12.55 -4.18 -18.06
N GLN A 21 -12.67 -3.71 -19.30
CA GLN A 21 -13.46 -4.40 -20.33
C GLN A 21 -12.62 -5.02 -21.45
N GLU A 22 -11.36 -4.61 -21.64
CA GLU A 22 -10.46 -5.28 -22.59
C GLU A 22 -9.65 -6.44 -21.97
N GLU A 23 -9.51 -6.49 -20.65
CA GLU A 23 -8.79 -7.58 -19.93
C GLU A 23 -9.70 -8.69 -19.39
N MET A 24 -11.00 -8.68 -19.71
CA MET A 24 -11.89 -9.85 -19.45
C MET A 24 -11.94 -10.84 -20.63
N GLY A 25 -11.09 -10.64 -21.65
CA GLY A 25 -11.02 -11.46 -22.86
C GLY A 25 -9.63 -11.97 -23.23
N LEU A 26 -8.59 -11.71 -22.44
CA LEU A 26 -7.26 -12.25 -22.72
C LEU A 26 -6.97 -13.48 -21.84
N ALA A 27 -6.81 -14.61 -22.53
CA ALA A 27 -6.14 -15.80 -22.05
C ALA A 27 -4.83 -15.42 -21.32
N PRO A 28 -4.39 -16.22 -20.33
CA PRO A 28 -3.21 -15.91 -19.52
C PRO A 28 -2.02 -15.62 -20.43
N LYS A 29 -1.63 -14.34 -20.51
CA LYS A 29 -0.30 -14.00 -21.03
C LYS A 29 0.67 -14.65 -20.06
N ASN A 30 1.50 -15.55 -20.58
CA ASN A 30 2.59 -16.19 -19.85
C ASN A 30 3.45 -15.10 -19.21
N LEU A 31 3.10 -14.73 -17.97
CA LEU A 31 3.92 -13.99 -17.07
C LEU A 31 5.13 -14.88 -16.77
N PRO A 32 6.37 -14.38 -16.81
CA PRO A 32 7.50 -15.20 -16.40
C PRO A 32 7.19 -15.74 -15.01
N LEU A 33 7.23 -17.07 -14.88
CA LEU A 33 7.18 -17.76 -13.59
C LEU A 33 8.32 -17.18 -12.76
N PHE A 34 7.99 -16.22 -11.89
CA PHE A 34 8.93 -15.72 -10.91
C PHE A 34 9.32 -16.90 -10.02
N PRO A 35 10.61 -17.04 -9.67
CA PRO A 35 11.04 -18.15 -8.85
C PRO A 35 10.23 -18.17 -7.55
N GLU A 36 9.66 -19.35 -7.24
CA GLU A 36 8.97 -19.63 -5.99
C GLU A 36 9.87 -19.26 -4.80
N LYS A 37 9.28 -18.48 -3.87
CA LYS A 37 9.80 -18.15 -2.52
C LYS A 37 11.27 -17.71 -2.48
N ILE A 38 11.46 -16.40 -2.46
CA ILE A 38 12.70 -15.82 -1.94
C ILE A 38 12.57 -15.81 -0.42
N ASP A 39 13.36 -16.66 0.24
CA ASP A 39 13.54 -16.63 1.70
C ASP A 39 14.09 -15.25 2.07
N LEU A 40 13.21 -14.39 2.60
CA LEU A 40 13.63 -13.14 3.23
C LEU A 40 14.54 -13.50 4.41
N PRO A 41 15.74 -12.90 4.53
CA PRO A 41 16.61 -13.16 5.65
C PRO A 41 15.90 -12.80 6.97
N GLU A 42 15.83 -13.77 7.88
CA GLU A 42 15.42 -13.53 9.25
C GLU A 42 16.53 -12.74 9.98
N GLU A 43 16.13 -11.62 10.60
CA GLU A 43 16.89 -10.73 11.50
C GLU A 43 17.96 -9.83 10.81
N ASP A 44 18.15 -8.55 11.14
CA ASP A 44 17.91 -7.79 12.36
C ASP A 44 18.04 -6.28 12.03
N THR A 45 17.03 -5.44 12.34
CA THR A 45 17.26 -4.02 12.70
C THR A 45 16.03 -3.33 13.31
N ALA A 46 16.03 -3.28 14.65
CA ALA A 46 15.69 -2.11 15.48
C ALA A 46 14.33 -1.40 15.36
N ALA A 47 13.30 -1.99 15.99
CA ALA A 47 12.57 -1.38 17.10
C ALA A 47 11.83 -2.48 17.89
N LYS A 48 12.22 -2.72 19.15
CA LYS A 48 11.61 -3.74 20.01
C LYS A 48 10.12 -3.44 20.26
N SER A 49 9.24 -4.00 19.45
CA SER A 49 7.86 -4.30 19.83
C SER A 49 7.86 -5.71 20.43
N GLU A 50 8.26 -5.83 21.70
CA GLU A 50 8.26 -7.12 22.41
C GLU A 50 6.85 -7.74 22.30
N GLY A 51 6.74 -8.86 21.57
CA GLY A 51 5.50 -9.61 21.37
C GLY A 51 4.78 -9.44 20.02
N ILE A 52 5.22 -8.53 19.14
CA ILE A 52 4.58 -8.38 17.81
C ILE A 52 5.29 -9.25 16.77
N HIS A 53 4.51 -10.12 16.13
CA HIS A 53 4.92 -10.94 15.00
C HIS A 53 4.37 -10.36 13.69
N PHE A 54 5.06 -10.60 12.58
CA PHE A 54 4.64 -10.15 11.26
C PHE A 54 4.52 -11.33 10.31
N CYS A 55 3.49 -11.35 9.49
CA CYS A 55 3.32 -12.36 8.43
C CYS A 55 2.71 -11.73 7.17
N VAL A 56 2.92 -12.36 6.02
CA VAL A 56 2.23 -11.96 4.77
C VAL A 56 0.86 -12.61 4.67
N PHE A 57 -0.01 -12.05 3.84
CA PHE A 57 -1.29 -12.67 3.49
C PHE A 57 -1.09 -14.08 2.95
N GLN A 58 -1.84 -15.04 3.50
CA GLN A 58 -1.75 -16.47 3.18
C GLN A 58 -2.98 -16.93 2.38
N ASP A 59 -4.18 -16.62 2.87
CA ASP A 59 -5.41 -17.15 2.29
C ASP A 59 -6.65 -16.32 2.63
N GLU A 60 -7.74 -16.64 1.94
CA GLU A 60 -9.03 -15.94 1.99
C GLU A 60 -9.63 -15.84 3.42
N SER A 61 -9.25 -16.72 4.36
CA SER A 61 -9.70 -16.62 5.76
C SER A 61 -9.27 -15.32 6.43
N GLN A 62 -8.12 -14.76 6.02
CA GLN A 62 -7.60 -13.49 6.53
C GLN A 62 -8.29 -12.27 5.90
N LEU A 63 -9.08 -12.44 4.83
CA LEU A 63 -9.75 -11.33 4.16
C LEU A 63 -10.71 -10.59 5.10
N LYS A 64 -11.45 -11.32 5.93
CA LYS A 64 -12.36 -10.71 6.93
C LYS A 64 -11.60 -9.89 7.97
N VAL A 65 -10.42 -10.34 8.35
CA VAL A 65 -9.55 -9.64 9.30
C VAL A 65 -9.01 -8.36 8.70
N LEU A 66 -8.50 -8.43 7.46
CA LEU A 66 -8.02 -7.29 6.70
C LEU A 66 -9.11 -6.22 6.55
N MET A 67 -10.30 -6.63 6.13
CA MET A 67 -11.46 -5.75 6.02
C MET A 67 -11.82 -5.11 7.37
N GLY A 68 -11.88 -5.91 8.44
CA GLY A 68 -12.22 -5.41 9.77
C GLY A 68 -11.23 -4.38 10.32
N LEU A 69 -9.93 -4.56 10.08
CA LEU A 69 -8.91 -3.57 10.46
C LEU A 69 -9.01 -2.29 9.64
N ILE A 70 -9.27 -2.39 8.34
CA ILE A 70 -9.32 -1.24 7.45
C ILE A 70 -10.61 -0.44 7.65
N ASP A 71 -11.77 -1.09 7.66
CA ASP A 71 -13.07 -0.43 7.81
C ASP A 71 -13.22 0.27 9.18
N LYS A 72 -12.49 -0.20 10.20
CA LYS A 72 -12.46 0.41 11.54
C LYS A 72 -11.62 1.70 11.57
N GLU A 73 -10.55 1.76 10.77
CA GLU A 73 -9.52 2.80 10.91
C GLU A 73 -9.44 3.77 9.73
N LEU A 74 -9.95 3.40 8.56
CA LEU A 74 -10.01 4.23 7.36
C LEU A 74 -11.46 4.63 7.06
N SER A 75 -11.63 5.86 6.56
CA SER A 75 -12.93 6.47 6.24
C SER A 75 -13.47 6.10 4.86
N GLU A 76 -12.62 5.58 3.98
CA GLU A 76 -12.96 5.28 2.59
C GLU A 76 -13.56 3.87 2.47
N PRO A 77 -14.79 3.72 1.94
CA PRO A 77 -15.41 2.43 1.78
C PRO A 77 -14.79 1.68 0.59
N TYR A 78 -14.16 0.54 0.84
CA TYR A 78 -13.65 -0.34 -0.21
C TYR A 78 -14.59 -1.52 -0.46
N SER A 79 -14.72 -1.90 -1.74
CA SER A 79 -15.43 -3.12 -2.10
C SER A 79 -14.59 -4.35 -1.80
N ILE A 80 -15.23 -5.51 -1.56
CA ILE A 80 -14.52 -6.79 -1.43
C ILE A 80 -13.61 -7.09 -2.64
N TYR A 81 -13.99 -6.63 -3.83
CA TYR A 81 -13.20 -6.80 -5.06
C TYR A 81 -11.88 -6.04 -4.99
N THR A 82 -11.87 -4.87 -4.37
CA THR A 82 -10.65 -4.08 -4.18
C THR A 82 -9.66 -4.84 -3.32
N TYR A 83 -10.10 -5.40 -2.19
CA TYR A 83 -9.22 -6.19 -1.32
C TYR A 83 -8.68 -7.43 -2.03
N ARG A 84 -9.54 -8.21 -2.67
CA ARG A 84 -9.16 -9.41 -3.46
C ARG A 84 -8.16 -9.09 -4.57
N TYR A 85 -8.35 -7.97 -5.26
CA TYR A 85 -7.41 -7.53 -6.28
C TYR A 85 -5.99 -7.39 -5.74
N PHE A 86 -5.81 -6.77 -4.56
CA PHE A 86 -4.47 -6.69 -3.97
C PHE A 86 -3.95 -8.04 -3.49
N VAL A 87 -4.73 -8.77 -2.68
CA VAL A 87 -4.22 -9.98 -2.03
C VAL A 87 -3.99 -11.14 -2.99
N TYR A 88 -4.68 -11.19 -4.14
CA TYR A 88 -4.47 -12.24 -5.14
C TYR A 88 -3.32 -11.93 -6.10
N ASN A 89 -3.04 -10.66 -6.37
CA ASN A 89 -1.96 -10.28 -7.28
C ASN A 89 -0.63 -10.04 -6.54
N TRP A 90 -0.67 -9.58 -5.30
CA TRP A 90 0.50 -9.29 -4.47
C TRP A 90 0.34 -9.75 -3.01
N PRO A 91 0.10 -11.05 -2.75
CA PRO A 91 -0.03 -11.57 -1.38
C PRO A 91 1.23 -11.27 -0.54
N ASP A 92 2.40 -11.40 -1.16
CA ASP A 92 3.71 -11.18 -0.52
C ASP A 92 4.05 -9.71 -0.25
N LEU A 93 3.19 -8.78 -0.68
CA LEU A 93 3.30 -7.35 -0.36
C LEU A 93 2.19 -6.88 0.59
N CYS A 94 1.38 -7.81 1.11
CA CYS A 94 0.35 -7.55 2.09
C CYS A 94 0.78 -8.12 3.43
N PHE A 95 1.19 -7.28 4.38
CA PHE A 95 1.70 -7.73 5.68
C PHE A 95 0.70 -7.45 6.79
N PHE A 96 0.64 -8.37 7.75
CA PHE A 96 -0.07 -8.23 9.01
C PHE A 96 0.91 -8.07 10.17
N ALA A 97 0.46 -7.41 11.22
CA ALA A 97 1.08 -7.39 12.54
C ALA A 97 0.17 -8.11 13.53
N LEU A 98 0.74 -9.01 14.34
CA LEU A 98 0.04 -9.87 15.28
C LEU A 98 0.60 -9.70 16.69
N ASP A 99 -0.27 -9.57 17.68
CA ASP A 99 0.06 -9.70 19.11
C ASP A 99 -0.52 -11.03 19.61
N GLY A 100 0.33 -12.06 19.75
CA GLY A 100 -0.13 -13.44 19.86
C GLY A 100 -0.96 -13.85 18.64
N ASP A 101 -2.22 -14.25 18.85
CA ASP A 101 -3.16 -14.63 17.79
C ASP A 101 -4.03 -13.45 17.29
N ARG A 102 -3.90 -12.26 17.88
CA ARG A 102 -4.71 -11.09 17.51
C ARG A 102 -4.01 -10.30 16.42
N TYR A 103 -4.69 -10.09 15.30
CA TYR A 103 -4.27 -9.14 14.28
C TYR A 103 -4.50 -7.71 14.75
N VAL A 104 -3.43 -6.91 14.77
CA VAL A 104 -3.41 -5.54 15.32
C VAL A 104 -2.99 -4.49 14.30
N GLY A 105 -2.54 -4.91 13.12
CA GLY A 105 -2.24 -4.00 12.02
C GLY A 105 -2.13 -4.72 10.69
N VAL A 106 -2.29 -3.96 9.61
CA VAL A 106 -2.19 -4.44 8.23
C VAL A 106 -1.66 -3.34 7.32
N ILE A 107 -0.83 -3.73 6.37
CA ILE A 107 -0.45 -2.91 5.22
C ILE A 107 -0.71 -3.69 3.94
N VAL A 108 -1.28 -3.01 2.94
CA VAL A 108 -1.62 -3.58 1.64
C VAL A 108 -0.92 -2.78 0.57
N CYS A 109 -0.12 -3.45 -0.24
CA CYS A 109 0.69 -2.82 -1.29
C CYS A 109 0.53 -3.54 -2.62
N LYS A 110 0.94 -2.87 -3.69
CA LYS A 110 1.14 -3.46 -5.01
C LYS A 110 2.47 -3.00 -5.61
N LEU A 111 2.92 -3.72 -6.63
CA LEU A 111 4.09 -3.39 -7.43
C LEU A 111 3.72 -3.44 -8.91
N GLU A 112 3.91 -2.34 -9.63
CA GLU A 112 3.54 -2.24 -11.05
C GLU A 112 4.58 -1.48 -11.88
N ALA A 113 4.67 -1.80 -13.17
CA ALA A 113 5.52 -1.05 -14.09
C ALA A 113 4.86 0.28 -14.46
N THR A 114 5.61 1.36 -14.35
CA THR A 114 5.24 2.67 -14.88
C THR A 114 5.27 2.67 -16.41
N ARG A 115 4.73 3.73 -17.02
CA ARG A 115 4.77 3.93 -18.50
C ARG A 115 6.19 3.97 -19.07
N HIS A 116 7.21 4.21 -18.23
CA HIS A 116 8.62 4.26 -18.61
C HIS A 116 9.37 2.95 -18.30
N GLY A 117 8.65 1.88 -17.93
CA GLY A 117 9.22 0.55 -17.68
C GLY A 117 9.84 0.38 -16.28
N LEU A 118 9.83 1.41 -15.44
CA LEU A 118 10.35 1.33 -14.07
C LEU A 118 9.30 0.71 -13.14
N LEU A 119 9.71 -0.18 -12.26
CA LEU A 119 8.84 -0.72 -11.22
C LEU A 119 8.57 0.33 -10.14
N GLN A 120 7.30 0.48 -9.78
CA GLN A 120 6.82 1.42 -8.77
C GLN A 120 5.97 0.67 -7.74
N GLY A 121 6.39 0.77 -6.48
CA GLY A 121 5.62 0.33 -5.34
C GLY A 121 4.49 1.31 -5.01
N TYR A 122 3.34 0.81 -4.59
CA TYR A 122 2.24 1.63 -4.11
C TYR A 122 1.70 1.09 -2.79
N ILE A 123 1.71 1.93 -1.75
CA ILE A 123 1.08 1.63 -0.47
C ILE A 123 -0.38 2.06 -0.56
N ALA A 124 -1.29 1.10 -0.67
CA ALA A 124 -2.71 1.35 -0.86
C ALA A 124 -3.41 1.65 0.46
N MET A 125 -3.15 0.84 1.48
CA MET A 125 -3.84 0.88 2.76
C MET A 125 -2.86 0.56 3.88
N LEU A 126 -2.93 1.31 4.98
CA LEU A 126 -2.20 1.05 6.22
C LEU A 126 -3.15 1.31 7.38
N ALA A 127 -3.37 0.30 8.22
CA ALA A 127 -4.19 0.41 9.41
C ALA A 127 -3.48 -0.25 10.60
N VAL A 128 -3.56 0.40 11.76
CA VAL A 128 -3.12 -0.14 13.05
C VAL A 128 -4.24 0.12 14.03
N ASP A 129 -4.65 -0.93 14.74
CA ASP A 129 -5.69 -0.87 15.77
C ASP A 129 -5.35 0.26 16.76
N ALA A 130 -6.33 1.12 17.04
CA ALA A 130 -6.18 2.27 17.93
C ALA A 130 -5.46 1.96 19.26
N GLU A 131 -5.69 0.78 19.86
CA GLU A 131 -5.08 0.37 21.14
C GLU A 131 -3.58 0.07 21.02
N TYR A 132 -3.10 -0.17 19.80
CA TYR A 132 -1.74 -0.59 19.46
C TYR A 132 -0.92 0.51 18.75
N ARG A 133 -1.51 1.69 18.57
CA ARG A 133 -0.81 2.85 17.99
C ARG A 133 0.31 3.36 18.89
N GLN A 134 1.21 4.14 18.30
CA GLN A 134 2.37 4.73 18.97
C GLN A 134 3.38 3.71 19.53
N ARG A 135 3.29 2.44 19.09
CA ARG A 135 4.23 1.35 19.43
C ARG A 135 5.17 0.97 18.27
N GLY A 136 5.28 1.82 17.25
CA GLY A 136 6.13 1.57 16.08
C GLY A 136 5.58 0.60 15.03
N ILE A 137 4.40 -0.03 15.24
CA ILE A 137 3.85 -1.05 14.34
C ILE A 137 3.63 -0.53 12.91
N GLY A 138 3.05 0.67 12.75
CA GLY A 138 2.82 1.23 11.41
C GLY A 138 4.13 1.50 10.65
N ARG A 139 5.18 1.86 11.39
CA ARG A 139 6.54 2.03 10.85
C ARG A 139 7.12 0.69 10.43
N ALA A 140 7.07 -0.31 11.31
CA ALA A 140 7.60 -1.65 11.06
C ALA A 140 6.91 -2.35 9.87
N LEU A 141 5.59 -2.15 9.70
CA LEU A 141 4.83 -2.61 8.54
C LEU A 141 5.29 -1.90 7.25
N SER A 142 5.45 -0.58 7.30
CA SER A 142 5.87 0.21 6.15
C SER A 142 7.29 -0.14 5.70
N GLU A 143 8.23 -0.25 6.65
CA GLU A 143 9.62 -0.63 6.36
C GLU A 143 9.69 -2.01 5.68
N ARG A 144 8.96 -3.01 6.20
CA ARG A 144 8.88 -4.34 5.58
C ARG A 144 8.31 -4.31 4.17
N ALA A 145 7.23 -3.57 3.94
CA ALA A 145 6.66 -3.46 2.62
C ALA A 145 7.60 -2.74 1.64
N ILE A 146 8.26 -1.68 2.09
CA ILE A 146 9.25 -0.92 1.30
C ILE A 146 10.43 -1.81 0.94
N GLU A 147 11.00 -2.55 1.90
CA GLU A 147 12.08 -3.49 1.69
C GLU A 147 11.67 -4.60 0.71
N ALA A 148 10.49 -5.18 0.89
CA ALA A 148 9.96 -6.20 0.00
C ALA A 148 9.74 -5.68 -1.45
N MET A 149 9.41 -4.41 -1.62
CA MET A 149 9.33 -3.77 -2.94
C MET A 149 10.72 -3.45 -3.49
N ALA A 150 11.67 -3.00 -2.66
CA ALA A 150 13.05 -2.71 -3.04
C ALA A 150 13.80 -3.96 -3.52
N ILE A 151 13.64 -5.09 -2.83
CA ILE A 151 14.20 -6.40 -3.23
C ILE A 151 13.67 -6.84 -4.61
N ARG A 152 12.50 -6.34 -5.01
CA ARG A 152 11.88 -6.58 -6.32
C ARG A 152 12.16 -5.44 -7.30
N ASP A 153 13.27 -4.73 -7.13
CA ASP A 153 13.76 -3.66 -8.02
C ASP A 153 12.79 -2.49 -8.21
N ALA A 154 11.94 -2.19 -7.23
CA ALA A 154 11.13 -0.98 -7.25
C ALA A 154 12.04 0.26 -7.25
N ALA A 155 11.91 1.11 -8.27
CA ALA A 155 12.65 2.37 -8.35
C ALA A 155 12.18 3.38 -7.30
N MET A 156 10.89 3.32 -6.95
CA MET A 156 10.24 4.23 -6.02
C MET A 156 9.02 3.60 -5.36
N VAL A 157 8.60 4.17 -4.23
CA VAL A 157 7.33 3.85 -3.56
C VAL A 157 6.50 5.12 -3.44
N VAL A 158 5.21 5.03 -3.77
CA VAL A 158 4.28 6.16 -3.70
C VAL A 158 3.03 5.83 -2.91
N LEU A 159 2.36 6.87 -2.39
CA LEU A 159 1.08 6.75 -1.71
C LEU A 159 0.34 8.10 -1.68
N GLU A 160 -0.94 8.07 -1.36
CA GLU A 160 -1.70 9.26 -0.99
C GLU A 160 -2.12 9.24 0.48
N THR A 161 -2.12 10.43 1.10
CA THR A 161 -2.66 10.61 2.44
C THR A 161 -3.39 11.95 2.56
N GLU A 162 -4.43 12.00 3.38
CA GLU A 162 -5.17 13.23 3.66
C GLU A 162 -4.25 14.31 4.21
N LEU A 163 -4.47 15.57 3.80
CA LEU A 163 -3.79 16.73 4.38
C LEU A 163 -3.95 16.82 5.91
N SER A 164 -5.10 16.39 6.44
CA SER A 164 -5.45 16.37 7.86
C SER A 164 -4.75 15.27 8.65
N ASN A 165 -4.25 14.21 8.00
CA ASN A 165 -3.69 13.04 8.66
C ASN A 165 -2.25 13.28 9.13
N LYS A 166 -2.10 14.16 10.13
CA LYS A 166 -0.80 14.51 10.74
C LYS A 166 0.00 13.29 11.20
N PRO A 167 -0.58 12.25 11.83
CA PRO A 167 0.16 11.05 12.21
C PRO A 167 0.78 10.32 11.02
N ALA A 168 0.02 10.09 9.94
CA ALA A 168 0.53 9.43 8.74
C ALA A 168 1.60 10.29 8.04
N LEU A 169 1.38 11.60 7.94
CA LEU A 169 2.36 12.52 7.36
C LEU A 169 3.69 12.49 8.12
N ALA A 170 3.65 12.49 9.46
CA ALA A 170 4.85 12.39 10.29
C ALA A 170 5.57 11.05 10.12
N LEU A 171 4.81 9.95 10.06
CA LEU A 171 5.34 8.61 9.82
C LEU A 171 6.08 8.54 8.48
N TYR A 172 5.42 8.89 7.38
CA TYR A 172 6.02 8.76 6.06
C TYR A 172 7.18 9.74 5.85
N GLN A 173 7.09 10.95 6.41
CA GLN A 173 8.23 11.86 6.40
C GLN A 173 9.45 11.29 7.15
N SER A 174 9.23 10.59 8.26
CA SER A 174 10.32 9.93 9.01
C SER A 174 10.97 8.76 8.26
N LEU A 175 10.23 8.18 7.31
CA LEU A 175 10.69 7.13 6.39
C LEU A 175 11.34 7.68 5.11
N GLY A 176 11.50 9.01 4.99
CA GLY A 176 12.15 9.63 3.84
C GLY A 176 11.21 9.97 2.68
N PHE A 177 9.90 9.80 2.83
CA PHE A 177 8.95 10.24 1.79
C PHE A 177 8.92 11.77 1.69
N ILE A 178 8.95 12.25 0.45
CA ILE A 178 8.77 13.66 0.11
C ILE A 178 7.36 13.90 -0.42
N ARG A 179 6.84 15.12 -0.23
CA ARG A 179 5.57 15.56 -0.82
C ARG A 179 5.82 15.96 -2.27
N GLU A 180 5.38 15.15 -3.21
CA GLU A 180 5.58 15.42 -4.64
C GLU A 180 4.49 16.34 -5.19
N ARG A 181 3.21 16.06 -4.87
CA ARG A 181 2.05 16.80 -5.38
C ARG A 181 0.93 16.93 -4.36
N ARG A 182 0.03 17.89 -4.56
CA ARG A 182 -1.25 18.01 -3.85
C ARG A 182 -2.38 17.75 -4.82
N TYR A 183 -3.31 16.89 -4.44
CA TYR A 183 -4.55 16.63 -5.17
C TYR A 183 -5.71 17.32 -4.46
N LEU A 184 -6.43 18.17 -5.20
CA LEU A 184 -7.58 18.91 -4.68
C LEU A 184 -8.80 17.99 -4.64
N ARG A 185 -9.52 17.98 -3.50
CA ARG A 185 -10.76 17.20 -3.28
C ARG A 185 -10.65 15.74 -3.72
N TYR A 186 -9.57 15.09 -3.27
CA TYR A 186 -9.22 13.74 -3.67
C TYR A 186 -10.09 12.67 -3.00
N TYR A 187 -10.36 12.84 -1.71
CA TYR A 187 -11.17 11.92 -0.92
C TYR A 187 -12.66 12.24 -1.04
N LEU A 188 -13.53 11.26 -0.74
CA LEU A 188 -14.99 11.39 -0.89
C LEU A 188 -15.58 12.49 0.01
N ASN A 189 -14.94 12.75 1.14
CA ASN A 189 -15.27 13.83 2.07
C ASN A 189 -14.87 15.23 1.54
N GLY A 190 -14.28 15.32 0.35
CA GLY A 190 -13.80 16.56 -0.27
C GLY A 190 -12.46 17.07 0.26
N VAL A 191 -11.79 16.30 1.12
CA VAL A 191 -10.47 16.64 1.66
C VAL A 191 -9.40 16.41 0.60
N ASP A 192 -8.42 17.30 0.57
CA ASP A 192 -7.26 17.21 -0.30
C ASP A 192 -6.29 16.11 0.15
N ALA A 193 -5.55 15.55 -0.80
CA ALA A 193 -4.49 14.59 -0.53
C ALA A 193 -3.11 15.14 -0.88
N PHE A 194 -2.09 14.70 -0.15
CA PHE A 194 -0.72 14.76 -0.63
C PHE A 194 -0.36 13.44 -1.31
N HIS A 195 0.23 13.54 -2.50
CA HIS A 195 0.96 12.45 -3.14
C HIS A 195 2.38 12.45 -2.55
N LEU A 196 2.73 11.38 -1.84
CA LEU A 196 4.04 11.19 -1.26
C LEU A 196 4.86 10.21 -2.09
N LYS A 197 6.17 10.42 -2.12
CA LYS A 197 7.10 9.60 -2.90
C LYS A 197 8.39 9.34 -2.13
N LEU A 198 8.84 8.10 -2.14
CA LEU A 198 10.15 7.66 -1.68
C LEU A 198 10.93 7.12 -2.87
N MET A 199 12.14 7.63 -3.08
CA MET A 199 13.07 7.08 -4.07
C MET A 199 13.88 5.95 -3.42
N LEU A 200 13.96 4.80 -4.08
CA LEU A 200 14.73 3.65 -3.58
C LEU A 200 16.06 3.49 -4.32
N HIS A 201 16.07 3.84 -5.60
CA HIS A 201 17.28 3.92 -6.41
C HIS A 201 17.50 5.37 -6.86
N ASP A 202 18.74 5.85 -6.70
CA ASP A 202 19.14 7.12 -7.27
C ASP A 202 19.16 7.00 -8.80
N PHE A 203 18.45 7.89 -9.49
CA PHE A 203 18.69 8.14 -10.91
C PHE A 203 20.00 8.90 -11.09
N ASN A 204 21.13 8.35 -10.67
CA ASN A 204 22.42 8.94 -10.99
C ASN A 204 22.91 8.36 -12.32
N ASP A 205 22.51 9.06 -13.38
CA ASP A 205 23.20 9.27 -14.65
C ASP A 205 24.40 8.34 -14.94
N SER A 206 24.16 7.21 -15.59
CA SER A 206 25.20 6.31 -16.11
C SER A 206 25.15 6.16 -17.63
N SER A 207 24.52 7.11 -18.34
CA SER A 207 24.42 7.08 -19.81
C SER A 207 24.87 8.37 -20.53
N LEU A 208 25.68 9.23 -19.90
CA LEU A 208 26.25 10.42 -20.57
C LEU A 208 27.79 10.54 -20.51
N ASN A 209 28.53 9.48 -20.16
CA ASN A 209 30.01 9.48 -20.16
C ASN A 209 30.65 8.42 -21.08
N GLU A 210 29.98 8.07 -22.18
CA GLU A 210 30.65 7.43 -23.33
C GLU A 210 30.22 8.13 -24.63
N ALA A 211 30.92 9.22 -24.97
CA ALA A 211 31.01 9.75 -26.34
C ALA A 211 32.31 10.57 -26.49
#